data_AF-A0A6P0MAN6-F1
#
_entry.id   AF-A0A6P0MAN6-F1
#
_cell.length_a   1.000
_cell.length_b   1.000
_cell.length_c   1.000
_cell.angle_alpha   90.00
_cell.angle_beta   90.00
_cell.angle_gamma   90.00
#
_symmetry.space_group_name_H-M   'P 1'
#
loop_
_entity.id
_entity.type
_entity.pdbx_description
1 polymer ?
#
loop_
_entity_poly.entity_id
_entity_poly.type
_entity_poly.pdbx_seq_one_letter_code
_entity_poly.pdbx_strand_id
1 'polypeptide(L)' 'MCRMWVKFVYERNTYVVDLSQVSAFACAENGRLMFWLPNSPVQIVIHPQKDPDSYQEILDYVENLTGLSLDCDCQTK' A
#
# COMPACT_ATOMS: atom_id res chain seq x y z
N MET A 1 9.65 16.21 6.08
CA MET A 1 9.12 14.97 5.47
C MET A 1 8.20 15.36 4.33
N CYS A 2 8.42 14.83 3.14
CA CYS A 2 7.52 15.06 2.00
C CYS A 2 6.21 14.29 2.24
N ARG A 3 5.06 14.95 2.09
CA ARG A 3 3.76 14.28 2.18
C ARG A 3 3.48 13.61 0.83
N MET A 4 3.15 12.32 0.85
CA MET A 4 2.75 11.58 -0.33
C MET A 4 1.27 11.26 -0.26
N TRP A 5 0.53 11.66 -1.29
CA TRP A 5 -0.89 11.43 -1.42
C TRP A 5 -1.15 10.43 -2.54
N VAL A 6 -1.70 9.28 -2.20
CA VAL A 6 -2.06 8.26 -3.19
C VAL A 6 -3.57 8.25 -3.39
N LYS A 7 -4.01 8.04 -4.64
CA LYS A 7 -5.41 7.89 -5.01
C LYS A 7 -5.65 6.50 -5.58
N PHE A 8 -6.55 5.74 -4.96
CA PHE A 8 -6.89 4.39 -5.40
C PHE A 8 -8.39 4.12 -5.21
N VAL A 9 -8.89 3.09 -5.89
CA VAL A 9 -10.26 2.60 -5.72
C VAL A 9 -10.22 1.35 -4.86
N TYR A 10 -10.88 1.38 -3.72
CA TYR A 10 -11.04 0.21 -2.86
C TYR A 10 -12.52 -0.05 -2.62
N GLU A 11 -12.92 -1.29 -2.88
CA GLU A 11 -14.32 -1.71 -2.99
C GLU A 11 -15.09 -0.87 -4.01
N ARG A 12 -15.91 0.09 -3.55
CA ARG A 12 -16.71 0.98 -4.40
C ARG A 12 -16.43 2.46 -4.16
N ASN A 13 -15.41 2.75 -3.35
CA ASN A 13 -15.07 4.10 -2.94
C ASN A 13 -13.71 4.50 -3.53
N THR A 14 -13.62 5.76 -3.93
CA THR A 14 -12.33 6.38 -4.27
C THR A 14 -11.74 6.96 -3.00
N TYR A 15 -10.52 6.56 -2.67
CA TYR A 15 -9.78 7.07 -1.54
C TYR A 15 -8.69 8.03 -2.02
N VAL A 16 -8.42 9.05 -1.21
CA VAL A 16 -7.23 9.90 -1.31
C VAL A 16 -6.60 9.89 0.07
N VAL A 17 -5.44 9.23 0.20
CA VAL A 17 -4.84 8.92 1.51
C VAL A 17 -3.48 9.58 1.63
N ASP A 18 -3.24 10.23 2.76
CA ASP A 18 -1.92 10.72 3.15
C ASP A 18 -1.10 9.56 3.73
N LEU A 19 -0.16 9.02 2.94
CA LEU A 19 0.69 7.90 3.35
C LEU A 19 1.64 8.28 4.50
N SER A 20 1.87 9.57 4.77
CA SER A 20 2.71 10.01 5.89
C SER A 20 2.07 9.75 7.27
N GLN A 21 0.78 9.45 7.30
CA GLN A 21 0.06 9.08 8.52
C GLN A 21 -0.17 7.57 8.69
N VAL A 22 0.30 6.76 7.73
CA VAL A 22 0.26 5.30 7.82
C VAL A 22 1.53 4.82 8.53
N SER A 23 1.36 4.13 9.64
CA SER A 23 2.48 3.69 10.48
C SER A 23 3.00 2.28 10.16
N ALA A 24 2.25 1.49 9.37
CA ALA A 24 2.60 0.12 9.05
C ALA A 24 2.07 -0.30 7.68
N PHE A 25 2.94 -1.00 6.94
CA PHE A 25 2.64 -1.70 5.71
C PHE A 25 3.00 -3.17 5.89
N ALA A 26 2.22 -4.06 5.30
CA ALA A 26 2.44 -5.49 5.36
C ALA A 26 2.26 -6.11 3.98
N CYS A 27 3.04 -7.15 3.70
CA CYS A 27 2.78 -8.01 2.57
C CYS A 27 2.23 -9.35 2.98
N ALA A 28 1.15 -9.79 2.34
CA ALA A 28 0.69 -11.16 2.44
C ALA A 28 1.54 -12.09 1.56
N GLU A 29 1.58 -13.38 1.90
CA GLU A 29 2.25 -14.43 1.12
C GLU A 29 1.82 -14.49 -0.35
N ASN A 30 0.63 -13.98 -0.67
CA ASN A 30 0.09 -13.92 -2.02
C ASN A 30 0.29 -12.54 -2.68
N GLY A 31 1.35 -11.82 -2.31
CA GLY A 31 1.74 -10.54 -2.91
C GLY A 31 0.72 -9.42 -2.74
N ARG A 32 -0.23 -9.55 -1.81
CA ARG A 32 -1.17 -8.46 -1.51
C ARG A 32 -0.54 -7.49 -0.52
N LEU A 33 -0.50 -6.22 -0.93
CA LEU A 33 -0.07 -5.13 -0.07
C LEU A 33 -1.22 -4.70 0.83
N MET A 34 -0.95 -4.58 2.13
CA MET A 34 -1.93 -4.25 3.14
C MET A 34 -1.45 -3.09 4.01
N PHE A 35 -2.37 -2.19 4.36
CA PHE A 35 -2.15 -1.14 5.34
C PHE A 35 -3.47 -0.71 5.98
N TRP A 36 -3.39 0.08 7.06
CA TRP A 36 -4.58 0.58 7.77
C TRP A 36 -4.73 2.08 7.54
N LEU A 37 -5.98 2.52 7.36
CA LEU A 37 -6.26 3.94 7.29
C LEU A 37 -5.96 4.61 8.65
N PRO A 38 -5.39 5.83 8.65
CA PRO A 38 -5.14 6.57 9.88
C PRO A 38 -6.42 6.74 10.70
N ASN A 39 -6.34 6.47 12.00
CA ASN A 39 -7.47 6.60 12.94
C ASN A 39 -8.71 5.76 12.58
N SER A 40 -8.55 4.69 11.81
CA SER A 40 -9.65 3.84 11.36
C SER A 40 -9.28 2.36 11.46
N PRO A 41 -10.23 1.48 11.81
CA PRO A 41 -10.01 0.04 11.78
C PRO A 41 -9.97 -0.53 10.35
N VAL A 42 -10.25 0.29 9.33
CA VAL A 42 -10.32 -0.15 7.93
C VAL A 42 -8.94 -0.56 7.42
N GLN A 43 -8.81 -1.84 7.09
CA GLN A 43 -7.68 -2.39 6.36
C GLN A 43 -7.91 -2.21 4.85
N ILE A 44 -6.91 -1.62 4.18
CA ILE A 44 -6.84 -1.54 2.74
C ILE A 44 -6.00 -2.71 2.23
N VAL A 45 -6.49 -3.35 1.18
CA VAL A 45 -5.78 -4.43 0.48
C VAL A 45 -5.66 -4.07 -0.99
N ILE A 46 -4.44 -3.75 -1.44
CA ILE A 46 -4.13 -3.45 -2.84
C ILE A 46 -3.65 -4.75 -3.51
N HIS A 47 -4.25 -5.08 -4.65
CA HIS A 47 -3.90 -6.25 -5.42
C HIS A 47 -3.01 -5.85 -6.60
N PRO A 48 -1.83 -6.44 -6.78
CA PRO A 48 -0.86 -6.01 -7.79
C PRO A 48 -1.43 -6.01 -9.21
N GLN A 49 -2.32 -6.97 -9.52
CA GLN A 49 -2.95 -7.06 -10.83
C GLN A 49 -4.16 -6.13 -11.05
N LYS A 50 -4.84 -5.69 -9.97
CA LYS A 50 -6.05 -4.85 -10.11
C LYS A 50 -5.72 -3.37 -10.15
N ASP A 51 -4.69 -2.97 -9.40
CA ASP A 51 -4.26 -1.58 -9.28
C ASP A 51 -2.73 -1.54 -9.22
N PRO A 52 -2.05 -1.87 -10.34
CA PRO A 52 -0.59 -1.96 -10.38
C PRO A 52 0.08 -0.61 -10.12
N ASP A 53 -0.54 0.49 -10.53
CA ASP A 53 0.01 1.83 -10.38
C ASP A 53 0.06 2.25 -8.91
N SER A 54 -1.08 2.15 -8.21
CA SER A 54 -1.12 2.47 -6.77
C SER A 54 -0.27 1.49 -5.95
N TYR A 55 -0.21 0.23 -6.39
CA TYR A 55 0.63 -0.78 -5.76
C TYR A 55 2.11 -0.40 -5.81
N GLN A 56 2.63 -0.06 -7.00
CA GLN A 56 4.02 0.33 -7.15
C GLN A 56 4.32 1.66 -6.45
N GLU A 57 3.43 2.65 -6.54
CA GLU A 57 3.60 3.94 -5.88
C GLU A 57 3.75 3.79 -4.35
N ILE A 58 3.00 2.88 -3.74
CA ILE A 58 3.11 2.62 -2.30
C ILE A 58 4.38 1.83 -1.96
N LEU A 59 4.80 0.87 -2.80
CA LEU A 59 6.07 0.18 -2.58
C LEU A 59 7.26 1.15 -2.64
N ASP A 60 7.29 2.00 -3.67
CA ASP A 60 8.32 3.03 -3.85
C ASP A 60 8.32 4.00 -2.66
N TYR A 61 7.14 4.37 -2.14
CA TYR A 61 7.03 5.19 -0.95
C TYR A 61 7.73 4.56 0.25
N VAL A 62 7.43 3.29 0.52
CA VAL A 62 7.95 2.58 1.68
C VAL A 62 9.46 2.41 1.58
N GLU A 63 9.96 2.03 0.40
CA GLU A 63 11.39 1.90 0.16
C GLU A 63 12.11 3.23 0.34
N ASN A 64 11.60 4.32 -0.25
CA ASN A 64 12.18 5.65 -0.11
C ASN A 64 12.16 6.18 1.33
N LEU A 65 11.14 5.82 2.12
CA LEU A 65 11.00 6.25 3.51
C LEU A 65 11.88 5.46 4.48
N THR A 66 11.96 4.14 4.28
CA THR A 66 12.54 3.21 5.26
C THR A 66 13.91 2.67 4.84
N GLY A 67 14.24 2.72 3.55
CA GLY A 67 15.37 2.02 2.95
C GLY A 67 15.19 0.50 2.88
N LEU A 68 13.98 -0.02 3.12
CA LEU A 68 13.67 -1.44 3.10
C LEU A 68 12.75 -1.75 1.92
N SER A 69 13.11 -2.76 1.11
CA SER A 69 12.21 -3.35 0.12
C SER A 69 11.15 -4.18 0.83
N LEU A 70 9.89 -3.94 0.50
CA LEU A 70 8.78 -4.76 0.95
C LEU A 70 8.55 -5.84 -0.11
N ASP A 71 9.20 -6.99 0.07
CA ASP A 71 9.19 -8.08 -0.90
C ASP A 71 7.80 -8.74 -0.96
N CYS A 72 6.96 -8.19 -1.82
CA CYS A 72 5.63 -8.68 -2.11
C CYS A 72 5.60 -9.63 -3.31
N ASP A 73 6.47 -10.63 -3.31
CA ASP A 73 6.43 -11.66 -4.33
C ASP A 73 5.39 -12.71 -3.98
N CYS A 74 4.41 -12.90 -4.89
CA CYS A 74 3.67 -14.14 -4.96
C CYS A 74 4.66 -15.24 -5.32
N GLN A 75 5.13 -16.02 -4.36
CA GLN A 75 5.80 -17.28 -4.69
C GLN A 75 4.77 -18.18 -5.39
N THR A 76 4.82 -18.19 -6.71
CA THR A 76 4.04 -19.09 -7.55
C THR A 76 4.71 -20.45 -7.39
N LYS A 77 4.17 -21.29 -6.51
CA LYS A 77 4.39 -22.74 -6.56
C LYS A 77 3.36 -23.38 -7.48
#